data_AF-A0A821G8Q2-F1
#
_entry.id   AF-A0A821G8Q2-F1
#
_cell.length_a   1.000
_cell.length_b   1.000
_cell.length_c   1.000
_cell.angle_alpha   90.00
_cell.angle_beta   90.00
_cell.angle_gamma   90.00
#
_symmetry.space_group_name_H-M   'P 1'
#
loop_
_entity.id
_entity.type
_entity.pdbx_description
1 polymer ?
#
loop_
_entity_poly.entity_id
_entity_poly.type
_entity_poly.pdbx_seq_one_letter_code
_entity_poly.pdbx_strand_id
1 'polypeptide(L)' 'FYKLLNNGLCEVISFTVPRKSELFQDDLYPDTAAEEHAITADEWINGKDANPKLV' A
#
# COMPACT_ATOMS: atom_id res chain seq x y z
N PHE A 1 -3.44 -9.89 -3.32
CA PHE A 1 -3.28 -10.75 -2.13
C PHE A 1 -2.65 -12.07 -2.55
N TYR A 2 -2.03 -12.79 -1.64
CA TYR A 2 -1.39 -14.07 -1.93
C TYR A 2 -2.04 -15.16 -1.09
N LYS A 3 -2.38 -16.28 -1.71
CA LYS A 3 -2.97 -17.44 -1.04
C LYS A 3 -2.03 -18.63 -1.19
N LEU A 4 -1.60 -19.18 -0.05
CA LEU A 4 -0.84 -20.41 -0.02
C LEU A 4 -1.79 -21.61 -0.11
N LEU A 5 -1.50 -22.53 -1.03
CA LEU A 5 -2.26 -23.75 -1.23
C LEU A 5 -1.58 -24.93 -0.52
N ASN A 6 -2.37 -25.95 -0.15
CA ASN A 6 -1.87 -27.13 0.57
C ASN A 6 -0.86 -27.97 -0.23
N ASN A 7 -0.76 -27.74 -1.55
CA ASN A 7 0.23 -28.36 -2.42
C ASN A 7 1.54 -27.58 -2.50
N GLY A 8 1.73 -26.54 -1.66
CA GLY A 8 2.94 -25.72 -1.60
C GLY A 8 3.04 -24.63 -2.66
N LEU A 9 1.99 -24.41 -3.47
CA LEU A 9 1.96 -23.33 -4.46
C LEU A 9 1.36 -22.05 -3.87
N CYS A 10 1.82 -20.90 -4.36
CA CYS A 10 1.28 -19.58 -4.04
C CYS A 10 0.46 -19.05 -5.21
N GLU A 11 -0.82 -18.75 -4.98
CA GLU A 11 -1.72 -18.17 -5.96
C GLU A 11 -1.87 -16.65 -5.71
N VAL A 12 -1.83 -15.86 -6.78
CA VAL A 12 -2.08 -14.41 -6.74
C VAL A 12 -3.57 -14.15 -6.89
N ILE A 13 -4.15 -13.48 -5.91
CA ILE A 13 -5.54 -13.03 -5.93
C ILE A 13 -5.56 -11.53 -6.20
N SER A 14 -6.02 -11.14 -7.39
CA SER A 14 -6.25 -9.74 -7.74
C SER A 14 -7.58 -9.24 -7.17
N PHE A 15 -7.61 -7.96 -6.79
CA PHE A 15 -8.84 -7.24 -6.51
C PHE A 15 -8.93 -6.09 -7.50
N THR A 16 -10.06 -5.97 -8.17
CA THR A 16 -10.27 -4.95 -9.21
C THR A 16 -11.65 -4.36 -9.05
N VAL A 17 -11.75 -3.04 -9.12
CA VAL A 17 -13.04 -2.35 -9.19
C VAL A 17 -13.54 -2.42 -10.63
N PRO A 18 -14.75 -2.96 -10.89
CA PRO A 18 -15.28 -3.02 -12.26
C PRO A 18 -15.45 -1.62 -12.85
N ARG A 19 -14.92 -1.39 -14.05
CA ARG A 19 -14.96 -0.11 -14.76
C ARG A 19 -15.27 -0.33 -16.23
N LYS A 20 -15.80 0.72 -16.88
CA LYS A 20 -16.11 0.72 -18.32
C LYS A 20 -14.92 1.14 -19.18
N SER A 21 -14.02 1.95 -18.63
CA SER A 21 -12.84 2.49 -19.33
C SER A 21 -11.59 1.71 -18.92
N GLU A 22 -10.72 1.44 -19.89
CA GLU A 22 -9.38 0.85 -19.68
C GLU A 22 -8.30 1.89 -19.39
N LEU A 23 -8.67 3.18 -19.33
CA LEU A 23 -7.75 4.26 -18.94
C LEU A 23 -7.42 4.18 -17.45
N PHE A 24 -6.35 4.86 -17.04
CA PHE A 24 -6.05 5.08 -15.62
C PHE A 24 -7.24 5.75 -14.90
N GLN A 25 -7.53 5.29 -13.68
CA GLN A 25 -8.66 5.73 -12.86
C GLN A 25 -8.10 6.45 -11.63
N ASP A 26 -7.85 7.75 -11.74
CA ASP A 26 -7.26 8.59 -10.69
C ASP A 26 -8.05 8.56 -9.37
N ASP A 27 -9.38 8.46 -9.45
CA ASP A 27 -10.25 8.37 -8.28
C ASP A 27 -10.06 7.09 -7.45
N LEU A 28 -9.44 6.04 -8.01
CA LEU A 28 -9.11 4.81 -7.27
C LEU A 28 -7.75 4.86 -6.55
N TYR A 29 -6.89 5.81 -6.92
CA TYR A 29 -5.50 5.88 -6.46
C TYR A 29 -5.21 7.26 -5.84
N PRO A 30 -5.74 7.56 -4.63
CA PRO A 30 -5.35 8.75 -3.87
C PRO A 30 -3.88 8.65 -3.44
N ASP A 31 -3.31 9.74 -2.93
CA ASP A 31 -1.95 9.73 -2.38
C ASP A 31 -1.79 8.62 -1.32
N THR A 32 -0.76 7.79 -1.47
CA THR A 32 -0.51 6.61 -0.64
C THR A 32 0.80 6.73 0.11
N ALA A 33 1.00 5.92 1.14
CA ALA A 33 2.24 5.94 1.91
C ALA A 33 3.47 5.75 1.01
N ALA A 34 4.37 6.72 1.06
CA ALA A 34 5.64 6.69 0.36
C ALA A 34 6.60 5.67 0.96
N GLU A 35 7.64 5.33 0.22
CA GLU A 35 8.76 4.51 0.72
C GLU A 35 9.61 5.26 1.76
N GLU A 36 9.43 6.58 1.87
CA GLU A 36 10.16 7.42 2.80
C GLU A 36 9.53 7.38 4.20
N HIS A 37 10.37 7.19 5.21
CA HIS A 37 9.95 7.26 6.60
C HIS A 37 9.49 8.68 6.97
N ALA A 38 8.46 8.75 7.82
CA ALA A 38 7.93 10.02 8.31
C ALA A 38 8.91 10.74 9.25
N ILE A 39 9.52 9.98 10.17
CA ILE A 39 10.48 10.43 11.16
C ILE A 39 11.56 9.37 11.39
N THR A 40 12.69 9.79 11.95
CA THR A 40 13.79 8.88 12.30
C THR A 40 13.47 8.09 13.58
N ALA A 41 14.20 6.99 13.81
CA ALA A 41 14.02 6.18 15.02
C ALA A 41 14.28 6.98 16.32
N ASP A 42 15.33 7.82 16.34
CA ASP A 42 15.65 8.66 17.49
C ASP A 42 14.53 9.66 17.79
N GLU A 43 13.93 10.26 16.77
CA GLU A 43 12.80 11.18 16.93
C GLU A 43 11.58 10.50 17.53
N TRP A 44 11.27 9.29 17.07
CA TRP A 44 10.17 8.50 17.61
C TRP A 44 10.41 8.10 19.08
N ILE A 45 11.64 7.66 19.42
CA ILE A 45 12.04 7.34 20.81
C ILE A 45 11.91 8.56 21.72
N ASN A 46 12.18 9.76 21.20
CA ASN A 46 12.01 11.02 21.92
C ASN A 46 10.55 11.51 21.98
N GLY A 47 9.59 10.68 21.55
CA GLY A 47 8.15 10.94 21.68
C GLY A 47 7.57 11.82 20.57
N LYS A 48 8.27 12.00 19.44
CA LYS A 48 7.65 12.61 18.25
C LYS A 48 6.78 11.59 17.52
N ASP A 49 5.63 12.05 17.06
CA ASP A 49 4.73 11.31 16.17
C ASP A 49 4.53 12.08 14.87
N ALA A 50 4.42 11.37 13.76
CA ALA A 50 4.12 11.93 12.46
C ALA A 50 3.31 10.94 11.61
N ASN A 51 2.46 11.48 10.74
CA ASN A 51 1.75 10.68 9.74
C ASN A 51 2.72 10.23 8.62
N PRO A 52 2.43 9.13 7.92
CA PRO A 52 3.20 8.72 6.75
C PRO A 52 3.29 9.85 5.72
N LYS A 53 4.45 9.97 5.07
CA LYS A 53 4.59 10.81 3.87
C LYS A 53 3.76 10.18 2.76
N LEU A 54 3.01 10.99 2.02
CA LEU A 54 2.14 10.51 0.94
C LEU A 54 2.71 10.89 -0.43
N VAL A 55 2.54 10.02 -1.43
CA VAL A 55 2.91 10.19 -2.84
C VAL A 55 1.88 9.58 -3.78
#